data_AF-A0A9Q5BW77-F1
#
_entry.id   AF-A0A9Q5BW77-F1
#
_cell.length_a   1.000
_cell.length_b   1.000
_cell.length_c   1.000
_cell.angle_alpha   90.00
_cell.angle_beta   90.00
_cell.angle_gamma   90.00
#
_symmetry.space_group_name_H-M   'P 1'
#
loop_
_entity.id
_entity.type
_entity.pdbx_description
1 polymer ?
#
loop_
_entity_poly.entity_id
_entity_poly.type
_entity_poly.pdbx_seq_one_letter_code
_entity_poly.pdbx_strand_id
1 'polypeptide(L)' 'MATDLDYRRLAEDVYDVDALKKGDDVLVDNDPVGGRKYIIIEPPVDAGNGMQAMAVAPIKGYDAENKPIPDTSQVVIA' A
#
# COMPACT_ATOMS: atom_id res chain seq x y z
N MET A 1 -0.28 3.99 -15.69
CA MET A 1 1.11 3.52 -15.61
C MET A 1 1.77 4.23 -14.44
N ALA A 2 2.46 3.49 -13.56
CA ALA A 2 3.14 4.07 -12.41
C ALA A 2 4.22 5.07 -12.86
N THR A 3 4.32 6.19 -12.16
CA THR A 3 5.35 7.21 -12.37
C THR A 3 6.45 7.08 -11.32
N ASP A 4 7.63 7.66 -11.56
CA ASP A 4 8.72 7.70 -10.56
C ASP A 4 8.28 8.33 -9.23
N LEU A 5 7.37 9.31 -9.29
CA LEU A 5 6.78 9.91 -8.10
C LEU A 5 5.92 8.92 -7.33
N ASP A 6 5.19 8.05 -8.03
CA ASP A 6 4.38 7.02 -7.40
C ASP A 6 5.28 5.99 -6.71
N TYR A 7 6.36 5.54 -7.35
CA TYR A 7 7.34 4.64 -6.73
C TYR A 7 8.00 5.27 -5.50
N ARG A 8 8.37 6.56 -5.56
CA ARG A 8 8.94 7.25 -4.40
C ARG A 8 7.96 7.27 -3.22
N ARG A 9 6.70 7.60 -3.48
CA ARG A 9 5.66 7.63 -2.43
C ARG A 9 5.43 6.25 -1.84
N LEU A 10 5.35 5.21 -2.67
CA LEU A 10 5.20 3.84 -2.18
C LEU A 10 6.40 3.43 -1.31
N ALA A 11 7.63 3.75 -1.73
CA ALA A 11 8.82 3.46 -0.92
C ALA A 11 8.84 4.22 0.42
N GLU A 12 8.25 5.41 0.49
CA GLU A 12 8.07 6.16 1.74
C GLU A 12 6.99 5.49 2.61
N ASP A 13 5.84 5.13 2.02
CA ASP A 13 4.70 4.53 2.71
C ASP A 13 5.03 3.13 3.30
N VAL A 14 5.99 2.37 2.73
CA VAL A 14 6.44 1.08 3.30
C VAL A 14 7.00 1.22 4.71
N TYR A 15 7.55 2.38 5.09
CA TYR A 15 8.01 2.59 6.47
C TYR A 15 6.86 2.69 7.47
N ASP A 16 5.66 3.01 6.99
CA ASP A 16 4.47 3.21 7.80
C ASP A 16 3.69 1.90 8.05
N VAL A 17 4.11 0.78 7.45
CA VAL A 17 3.56 -0.56 7.77
C VAL A 17 4.23 -1.20 9.01
N ASP A 18 5.29 -0.58 9.53
CA ASP A 18 5.99 -1.07 10.72
C ASP A 18 5.27 -0.60 11.99
N ALA A 19 4.55 -1.52 12.65
CA ALA A 19 3.83 -1.23 13.88
C ALA A 19 4.75 -0.78 15.03
N LEU A 20 6.04 -1.15 15.04
CA LEU A 20 6.99 -0.68 16.04
C LEU A 20 7.38 0.79 15.82
N LYS A 21 7.21 1.30 14.60
CA LYS A 21 7.48 2.70 14.25
C LYS A 21 6.22 3.58 14.30
N LYS A 22 5.09 3.10 13.78
CA LYS A 22 3.84 3.88 13.67
C LYS A 22 2.80 3.58 14.73
N GLY A 23 2.96 2.53 15.53
CA GLY A 23 2.01 2.16 16.57
C GLY A 23 0.63 1.90 15.97
N ASP A 24 -0.37 2.65 16.44
CA ASP A 24 -1.77 2.50 16.03
C ASP A 24 -2.07 3.09 14.64
N ASP A 25 -1.19 3.95 14.10
CA ASP A 25 -1.33 4.56 12.76
C ASP A 25 -0.64 3.73 11.66
N VAL A 26 -0.45 2.43 11.91
CA VAL A 26 0.17 1.51 10.96
C VAL A 26 -0.74 1.28 9.75
N LEU A 27 -0.16 1.29 8.55
CA LEU A 27 -0.89 0.97 7.33
C LEU A 27 -1.25 -0.52 7.27
N VAL A 28 -2.50 -0.84 6.93
CA VAL A 28 -3.02 -2.21 6.88
C VAL A 28 -3.75 -2.50 5.55
N ASP A 29 -4.19 -3.75 5.39
CA ASP A 29 -5.04 -4.16 4.26
C ASP A 29 -6.20 -3.17 4.02
N ASN A 30 -6.42 -2.84 2.74
CA ASN A 30 -7.39 -1.88 2.21
C ASN A 30 -7.05 -0.40 2.44
N ASP A 31 -5.92 -0.07 3.07
CA ASP A 31 -5.54 1.33 3.20
C ASP A 31 -5.04 1.92 1.87
N PRO A 32 -5.41 3.18 1.58
CA PRO A 32 -4.96 3.87 0.38
C PRO A 32 -3.56 4.46 0.58
N VAL A 33 -2.66 4.19 -0.37
CA VAL A 33 -1.25 4.58 -0.35
C VAL A 33 -0.83 5.22 -1.69
N GLY A 34 0.42 5.67 -1.81
CA GLY A 34 0.95 6.32 -3.00
C GLY A 34 0.25 7.65 -3.32
N GLY A 35 -0.25 8.34 -2.29
CA GLY A 35 -1.13 9.50 -2.44
C GLY A 35 -2.55 9.15 -2.91
N ARG A 36 -3.12 8.06 -2.36
CA ARG A 36 -4.47 7.54 -2.64
C ARG A 36 -4.71 7.06 -4.07
N LYS A 37 -3.64 6.63 -4.75
CA LYS A 37 -3.72 6.04 -6.09
C LYS A 37 -3.64 4.51 -6.07
N TYR A 38 -3.14 3.96 -4.97
CA TYR A 38 -2.97 2.54 -4.78
C TYR A 38 -3.68 2.11 -3.50
N ILE A 39 -4.00 0.83 -3.42
CA ILE A 39 -4.56 0.21 -2.22
C ILE A 39 -3.68 -0.98 -1.84
N ILE A 40 -3.47 -1.17 -0.55
CA ILE A 40 -2.86 -2.39 -0.01
C ILE A 40 -3.84 -3.54 -0.24
N ILE A 41 -3.37 -4.61 -0.90
CA ILE A 41 -4.23 -5.75 -1.27
C ILE A 41 -4.01 -6.99 -0.39
N GLU A 42 -2.94 -7.00 0.40
CA GLU A 42 -2.62 -8.04 1.37
C GLU A 42 -2.05 -7.42 2.64
N PRO A 43 -2.26 -8.03 3.82
CA PRO A 43 -1.64 -7.56 5.06
C PRO A 43 -0.11 -7.40 4.88
N PRO A 44 0.46 -6.23 5.23
CA PRO A 44 1.90 -6.03 5.13
C PRO A 44 2.69 -7.06 5.92
N VAL A 45 3.86 -7.43 5.41
CA VAL A 45 4.71 -8.48 5.98
C VAL A 45 5.92 -7.87 6.66
N ASP A 46 6.07 -8.18 7.95
CA ASP A 46 7.31 -7.97 8.70
C ASP A 46 8.13 -9.27 8.70
N ALA A 47 9.32 -9.24 8.11
CA ALA A 47 10.21 -10.40 8.05
C ALA A 47 10.98 -10.67 9.36
N GLY A 48 10.77 -9.86 10.41
CA GLY A 48 11.39 -10.02 11.73
C GLY A 48 12.87 -9.60 11.81
N ASN A 49 13.44 -9.13 10.70
CA ASN A 49 14.80 -8.62 10.58
C ASN A 49 14.83 -7.11 10.23
N GLY A 50 13.71 -6.42 10.41
CA GLY A 50 13.55 -5.00 10.07
C GLY A 50 13.24 -4.73 8.60
N MET A 51 13.08 -5.77 7.76
CA MET A 51 12.52 -5.63 6.42
C MET A 51 11.00 -5.64 6.49
N GLN A 52 10.41 -4.64 5.85
CA GLN A 52 8.97 -4.50 5.66
C GLN A 52 8.66 -4.66 4.19
N ALA A 53 7.52 -5.27 3.88
CA ALA A 53 7.04 -5.41 2.50
C ALA A 53 5.53 -5.12 2.42
N MET A 54 5.14 -4.42 1.37
CA MET A 54 3.77 -4.02 1.09
C MET A 54 3.40 -4.37 -0.35
N ALA A 55 2.33 -5.17 -0.50
CA ALA A 55 1.76 -5.48 -1.80
C ALA A 55 0.61 -4.51 -2.11
N VAL A 56 0.71 -3.79 -3.23
CA VAL A 56 -0.27 -2.77 -3.61
C VAL A 56 -0.74 -2.94 -5.06
N ALA A 57 -1.97 -2.51 -5.31
CA ALA A 57 -2.54 -2.42 -6.66
C ALA A 57 -3.07 -1.01 -6.93
N PRO A 58 -3.01 -0.51 -8.18
CA PRO A 58 -3.65 0.73 -8.56
C PRO A 58 -5.17 0.68 -8.31
N ILE A 59 -5.75 1.80 -7.91
CA ILE A 59 -7.20 1.93 -7.78
C ILE A 59 -7.77 2.26 -9.16
N LYS A 60 -8.61 1.36 -9.70
CA LYS A 60 -9.28 1.58 -11.00
C LYS A 60 -10.66 2.23 -10.89
N GLY A 61 -11.18 2.37 -9.68
CA GLY A 61 -12.48 2.97 -9.41
C GLY A 61 -12.91 2.72 -7.98
N TYR A 62 -14.16 3.07 -7.68
CA TYR A 62 -14.80 2.81 -6.40
C TYR A 62 -16.10 2.05 -6.61
N ASP A 63 -16.43 1.15 -5.70
CA ASP A 63 -17.71 0.42 -5.73
C ASP A 63 -18.88 1.30 -5.26
N ALA A 64 -20.09 0.71 -5.21
CA ALA A 64 -21.29 1.42 -4.77
C ALA A 64 -21.25 1.86 -3.29
N GLU A 65 -20.35 1.29 -2.49
CA GLU A 65 -20.11 1.62 -1.08
C GLU A 65 -18.91 2.56 -0.91
N ASN A 66 -18.38 3.09 -2.01
CA ASN A 66 -17.22 3.98 -2.06
C ASN A 66 -15.91 3.32 -1.56
N LYS A 67 -15.81 1.99 -1.66
CA LYS A 67 -14.57 1.25 -1.39
C LYS A 67 -13.70 1.18 -2.65
N PRO A 68 -12.38 1.28 -2.54
CA PRO A 68 -11.51 1.27 -3.72
C PRO A 68 -11.50 -0.11 -4.37
N ILE A 69 -11.62 -0.15 -5.70
CA ILE A 69 -11.53 -1.37 -6.48
C ILE A 69 -10.08 -1.52 -6.98
N PRO A 70 -9.34 -2.55 -6.54
CA PRO A 70 -7.97 -2.77 -7.00
C PRO A 70 -7.92 -3.27 -8.45
N ASP A 71 -6.92 -2.81 -9.19
CA ASP A 71 -6.51 -3.38 -10.47
C ASP A 71 -5.39 -4.41 -10.28
N THR A 72 -5.78 -5.65 -9.95
CA THR A 72 -4.83 -6.75 -9.70
C THR A 72 -4.09 -7.24 -10.96
N SER A 73 -4.39 -6.69 -12.14
CA SER A 73 -3.56 -6.93 -13.34
C SER A 73 -2.18 -6.25 -13.23
N GLN A 74 -2.05 -5.29 -12.32
CA GLN A 74 -0.82 -4.56 -12.03
C GLN A 74 -0.59 -4.58 -10.51
N VAL A 75 0.28 -5.47 -10.05
CA VAL A 75 0.69 -5.51 -8.64
C VAL A 75 2.08 -4.92 -8.53
N VAL A 76 2.26 -4.03 -7.56
CA VAL A 76 3.56 -3.46 -7.17
C VAL A 76 3.89 -3.98 -5.77
N ILE A 77 5.12 -4.45 -5.59
CA ILE A 77 5.65 -4.85 -4.29
C ILE A 77 6.70 -3.80 -3.93
N ALA A 78 6.52 -3.18 -2.77
CA ALA A 78 7.40 -2.14 -2.24
C ALA A 78 7.96 -2.59 -0.88
#